data_AF-A0A3D0G6R5-F1
#
_entry.id   AF-A0A3D0G6R5-F1
#
_cell.length_a   1.000
_cell.length_b   1.000
_cell.length_c   1.000
_cell.angle_alpha   90.00
_cell.angle_beta   90.00
_cell.angle_gamma   90.00
#
_symmetry.space_group_name_H-M   'P 1'
#
loop_
_entity.id
_entity.type
_entity.pdbx_description
1 polymer ?
#
loop_
_entity_poly.entity_id
_entity_poly.type
_entity_poly.pdbx_seq_one_letter_code
_entity_poly.pdbx_strand_id
1 'polypeptide(L)'
;MVRFHLVWPLLAITACTLPNQHPDFTGLPEDTRASTFTCCEDPERQPDWFAELALAVAEPLEPLFHAESGSGLLAAYPAAIDQIVDRARPLDLLVFSSKSHLSSRMLPGWFTHSAVYVGTESQLRAAGLWSHPAIVPHHDAIRAGANVVEGVAPEVSFSTLSDVLGQRDSALLIRPQIGSANKRAAAARALSLVGQPFDHAYDLKTCHAFACSEVLARAFPCLDFPVHEVRGLTVLLPDDVAAKAIRGEGLRVVDYVEARDGQWAAPGETGVMERVAGFWGPSPLGPIAPVSSSRDLPGCNAK
;
A
#
# COMPACT_ATOMS: atom_id res chain seq x y z
N MET A 1 10.01 16.96 -46.86
CA MET A 1 9.35 15.75 -46.33
C MET A 1 9.92 15.48 -44.95
N VAL A 2 9.27 15.97 -43.89
CA VAL A 2 9.77 15.81 -42.51
C VAL A 2 8.60 15.41 -41.62
N ARG A 3 8.76 14.23 -41.02
CA ARG A 3 8.27 13.76 -39.71
C ARG A 3 6.76 13.69 -39.48
N PHE A 4 6.21 12.49 -39.73
CA PHE A 4 4.94 11.99 -39.15
C PHE A 4 5.16 10.67 -38.38
N HIS A 5 6.28 10.52 -37.65
CA HIS A 5 6.61 9.25 -36.96
C HIS A 5 6.77 9.34 -35.43
N LEU A 6 6.43 10.47 -34.80
CA LEU A 6 6.57 10.62 -33.35
C LEU A 6 5.24 10.61 -32.56
N VAL A 7 4.09 10.57 -33.25
CA VAL A 7 2.77 10.65 -32.58
C VAL A 7 2.19 9.26 -32.24
N TRP A 8 2.60 8.22 -32.97
CA TRP A 8 2.07 6.86 -32.77
C TRP A 8 2.53 6.12 -31.50
N PRO A 9 3.79 6.19 -31.04
CA PRO A 9 4.19 5.46 -29.83
C PRO A 9 3.60 6.06 -28.54
N LEU A 10 3.29 7.35 -28.50
CA LEU A 10 2.66 7.99 -27.33
C LEU A 10 1.19 7.59 -27.12
N LEU A 11 0.45 7.29 -28.20
CA LEU A 11 -0.94 6.85 -28.12
C LEU A 11 -1.10 5.40 -27.60
N ALA A 12 -0.09 4.55 -27.81
CA ALA A 12 -0.13 3.16 -27.36
C ALA A 12 0.07 2.99 -25.84
N ILE A 13 0.84 3.87 -25.21
CA ILE A 13 1.13 3.79 -23.76
C ILE A 13 -0.06 4.27 -22.93
N THR A 14 -0.79 5.30 -23.40
CA THR A 14 -2.01 5.78 -22.72
C THR A 14 -3.15 4.77 -22.71
N ALA A 15 -3.17 3.83 -23.66
CA ALA A 15 -4.19 2.79 -23.74
C ALA A 15 -4.07 1.70 -22.65
N CYS A 16 -2.95 1.66 -21.93
CA CYS A 16 -2.68 0.62 -20.92
C CYS A 16 -2.77 1.15 -19.47
N THR A 17 -3.02 2.45 -19.27
CA THR A 17 -3.26 2.98 -17.92
C THR A 17 -4.68 2.65 -17.47
N LEU A 18 -4.83 2.16 -16.25
CA LEU A 18 -6.16 1.98 -15.67
C LEU A 18 -6.77 3.35 -15.36
N PRO A 19 -8.07 3.56 -15.64
CA PRO A 19 -8.73 4.80 -15.26
C PRO A 19 -8.78 4.89 -13.73
N ASN A 20 -8.58 6.08 -13.19
CA ASN A 20 -8.65 6.29 -11.73
C ASN A 20 -10.08 6.13 -11.18
N GLN A 21 -11.07 6.12 -12.06
CA GLN A 21 -12.48 5.88 -11.76
C GLN A 21 -13.08 4.99 -12.85
N HIS A 22 -13.79 3.96 -12.42
CA HIS A 22 -14.52 3.06 -13.29
C HIS A 22 -15.64 3.84 -14.03
N PRO A 23 -15.86 3.60 -15.33
CA PRO A 23 -16.86 4.35 -16.12
C PRO A 23 -18.28 4.24 -15.56
N ASP A 24 -18.62 3.12 -14.94
CA ASP A 24 -19.95 2.88 -14.35
C ASP A 24 -20.10 3.38 -12.91
N PHE A 25 -19.04 3.93 -12.30
CA PHE A 25 -19.13 4.45 -10.94
C PHE A 25 -19.75 5.85 -10.92
N THR A 26 -20.94 5.95 -10.32
CA THR A 26 -21.73 7.18 -10.22
C THR A 26 -21.80 7.76 -8.80
N GLY A 27 -21.06 7.17 -7.86
CA GLY A 27 -21.08 7.50 -6.44
C GLY A 27 -21.39 6.28 -5.58
N LEU A 28 -21.20 6.39 -4.27
CA LEU A 28 -21.63 5.36 -3.32
C LEU A 28 -23.17 5.35 -3.23
N PRO A 29 -23.82 4.18 -3.35
CA PRO A 29 -25.24 4.04 -3.02
C PRO A 29 -25.55 4.55 -1.59
N GLU A 30 -26.71 5.17 -1.38
CA GLU A 30 -27.11 5.73 -0.07
C GLU A 30 -27.18 4.67 1.05
N ASP A 31 -27.43 3.42 0.70
CA ASP A 31 -27.50 2.29 1.62
C ASP A 31 -26.16 1.57 1.84
N THR A 32 -25.06 2.08 1.27
CA THR A 32 -23.71 1.52 1.47
C THR A 32 -23.34 1.56 2.94
N ARG A 33 -22.97 0.41 3.50
CA ARG A 33 -22.48 0.29 4.88
C ARG A 33 -21.03 -0.14 4.90
N ALA A 34 -20.24 0.51 5.76
CA ALA A 34 -18.84 0.15 6.00
C ALA A 34 -18.68 -1.33 6.37
N SER A 35 -19.58 -1.87 7.21
CA SER A 35 -19.56 -3.28 7.65
C SER A 35 -19.71 -4.32 6.54
N THR A 36 -20.29 -3.93 5.40
CA THR A 36 -20.50 -4.80 4.24
C THR A 36 -19.69 -4.34 3.03
N PHE A 37 -18.74 -3.42 3.22
CA PHE A 37 -17.96 -2.85 2.13
C PHE A 37 -17.04 -3.89 1.51
N THR A 38 -17.15 -4.05 0.19
CA THR A 38 -16.37 -4.99 -0.61
C THR A 38 -15.69 -4.27 -1.75
N CYS A 39 -14.54 -4.77 -2.18
CA CYS A 39 -13.75 -4.21 -3.27
C CYS A 39 -13.14 -5.32 -4.11
N CYS A 40 -12.32 -4.86 -5.04
CA CYS A 40 -11.22 -5.62 -5.61
C CYS A 40 -11.68 -6.74 -6.54
N GLU A 41 -12.87 -6.56 -7.12
CA GLU A 41 -13.38 -7.44 -8.17
C GLU A 41 -12.61 -7.22 -9.46
N ASP A 42 -12.11 -8.32 -10.02
CA ASP A 42 -11.32 -8.37 -11.24
C ASP A 42 -10.01 -7.56 -11.15
N PRO A 43 -9.00 -8.05 -10.40
CA PRO A 43 -7.65 -7.46 -10.41
C PRO A 43 -6.91 -7.64 -11.75
N GLU A 44 -7.43 -8.43 -12.68
CA GLU A 44 -6.81 -8.79 -13.96
C GLU A 44 -7.27 -7.92 -15.14
N ARG A 45 -7.78 -6.71 -14.90
CA ARG A 45 -8.30 -5.77 -15.93
C ARG A 45 -7.35 -5.43 -17.07
N GLN A 46 -6.05 -5.61 -16.87
CA GLN A 46 -5.06 -5.33 -17.92
C GLN A 46 -4.99 -6.47 -18.93
N PRO A 47 -4.76 -6.17 -20.22
CA PRO A 47 -4.52 -7.21 -21.22
C PRO A 47 -3.33 -8.11 -20.85
N ASP A 48 -3.42 -9.41 -21.15
CA ASP A 48 -2.42 -10.39 -20.71
C ASP A 48 -1.00 -10.07 -21.15
N TRP A 49 -0.85 -9.75 -22.43
CA TRP A 49 0.44 -9.39 -23.02
C TRP A 49 1.09 -8.19 -22.31
N PHE A 50 0.30 -7.27 -21.77
CA PHE A 50 0.80 -6.08 -21.09
C PHE A 50 1.30 -6.44 -19.70
N ALA A 51 0.51 -7.21 -18.94
CA ALA A 51 0.89 -7.65 -17.61
C ALA A 51 2.15 -8.54 -17.64
N GLU A 52 2.23 -9.47 -18.59
CA GLU A 52 3.41 -10.31 -18.79
C GLU A 52 4.65 -9.49 -19.14
N LEU A 53 4.51 -8.52 -20.04
CA LEU A 53 5.60 -7.61 -20.39
C LEU A 53 6.04 -6.78 -19.18
N ALA A 54 5.09 -6.22 -18.44
CA ALA A 54 5.35 -5.41 -17.26
C ALA A 54 6.16 -6.18 -16.21
N LEU A 55 5.78 -7.43 -15.92
CA LEU A 55 6.53 -8.32 -15.02
C LEU A 55 7.93 -8.61 -15.56
N ALA A 56 8.06 -8.92 -16.85
CA ALA A 56 9.35 -9.25 -17.47
C ALA A 56 10.36 -8.07 -17.46
N VAL A 57 9.87 -6.83 -17.41
CA VAL A 57 10.71 -5.62 -17.43
C VAL A 57 10.79 -4.89 -16.09
N ALA A 58 10.09 -5.36 -15.06
CA ALA A 58 9.96 -4.68 -13.76
C ALA A 58 11.31 -4.45 -13.07
N GLU A 59 12.19 -5.45 -13.07
CA GLU A 59 13.54 -5.36 -12.47
C GLU A 59 14.51 -4.58 -13.38
N PRO A 60 14.67 -4.88 -14.69
CA PRO A 60 15.58 -4.11 -15.56
C PRO A 60 15.27 -2.61 -15.68
N LEU A 61 14.00 -2.22 -15.53
CA LEU A 61 13.55 -0.83 -15.64
C LEU A 61 13.32 -0.15 -14.28
N GLU A 62 13.67 -0.81 -13.18
CA GLU A 62 13.54 -0.29 -11.81
C GLU A 62 14.00 1.18 -11.64
N PRO A 63 15.16 1.62 -12.19
CA PRO A 63 15.61 3.00 -11.98
C PRO A 63 14.67 4.06 -12.57
N LEU A 64 13.79 3.68 -13.51
CA LEU A 64 12.84 4.59 -14.15
C LEU A 64 11.54 4.78 -13.35
N PHE A 65 11.29 3.93 -12.36
CA PHE A 65 10.05 3.90 -11.60
C PHE A 65 10.19 4.39 -10.16
N HIS A 66 11.40 4.82 -9.78
CA HIS A 66 11.66 5.42 -8.48
C HIS A 66 10.91 6.75 -8.32
N ALA A 67 10.08 6.84 -7.29
CA ALA A 67 9.44 8.08 -6.90
C ALA A 67 10.46 8.96 -6.17
N GLU A 68 10.71 10.17 -6.68
CA GLU A 68 11.56 11.14 -5.99
C GLU A 68 10.82 11.76 -4.80
N SER A 69 11.55 12.16 -3.76
CA SER A 69 10.95 12.90 -2.64
C SER A 69 10.28 14.17 -3.15
N GLY A 70 9.05 14.42 -2.68
CA GLY A 70 8.24 15.58 -3.11
C GLY A 70 7.54 15.42 -4.46
N SER A 71 7.60 14.24 -5.09
CA SER A 71 6.94 13.98 -6.38
C SER A 71 5.42 13.76 -6.29
N GLY A 72 4.87 13.55 -5.10
CA GLY A 72 3.44 13.32 -4.89
C GLY A 72 2.66 14.61 -4.62
N LEU A 73 1.34 14.60 -4.84
CA LEU A 73 0.50 15.77 -4.62
C LEU A 73 0.45 16.24 -3.15
N LEU A 74 0.65 15.34 -2.17
CA LEU A 74 0.70 15.70 -0.74
C LEU A 74 1.90 16.59 -0.39
N ALA A 75 2.97 16.58 -1.19
CA ALA A 75 4.16 17.40 -0.95
C ALA A 75 3.86 18.90 -0.89
N ALA A 76 2.83 19.34 -1.64
CA ALA A 76 2.39 20.73 -1.64
C ALA A 76 1.62 21.14 -0.38
N TYR A 77 1.25 20.18 0.49
CA TYR A 77 0.38 20.40 1.64
C TYR A 77 0.98 19.82 2.94
N PRO A 78 1.92 20.52 3.58
CA PRO A 78 2.49 20.09 4.87
C PRO A 78 1.44 19.77 5.92
N ALA A 79 0.33 20.52 5.97
CA ALA A 79 -0.78 20.26 6.88
C ALA A 79 -1.45 18.88 6.66
N ALA A 80 -1.48 18.37 5.44
CA ALA A 80 -1.99 17.02 5.14
C ALA A 80 -1.04 15.93 5.66
N ILE A 81 0.27 16.18 5.55
CA ILE A 81 1.32 15.29 6.08
C ILE A 81 1.23 15.27 7.61
N ASP A 82 1.19 16.44 8.25
CA ASP A 82 1.11 16.60 9.70
C ASP A 82 -0.14 15.91 10.27
N GLN A 83 -1.29 15.98 9.57
CA GLN A 83 -2.52 15.29 9.96
C GLN A 83 -2.32 13.77 10.16
N ILE A 84 -1.51 13.12 9.30
CA ILE A 84 -1.19 11.69 9.44
C ILE A 84 -0.11 11.48 10.49
N VAL A 85 0.96 12.27 10.46
CA VAL A 85 2.10 12.15 11.39
C VAL A 85 1.65 12.27 12.85
N ASP A 86 0.78 13.23 13.17
CA ASP A 86 0.29 13.48 14.53
C ASP A 86 -0.63 12.37 15.05
N ARG A 87 -1.22 11.57 14.16
CA ARG A 87 -2.17 10.50 14.51
C ARG A 87 -1.54 9.11 14.49
N ALA A 88 -0.43 8.96 13.78
CA ALA A 88 0.29 7.72 13.63
C ALA A 88 0.79 7.20 14.99
N ARG A 89 0.56 5.92 15.25
CA ARG A 89 1.03 5.20 16.44
C ARG A 89 1.79 3.96 16.02
N PRO A 90 2.76 3.50 16.84
CA PRO A 90 3.50 2.28 16.55
C PRO A 90 2.62 1.13 16.09
N LEU A 91 2.99 0.57 14.94
CA LEU A 91 2.37 -0.55 14.23
C LEU A 91 1.04 -0.23 13.56
N ASP A 92 0.75 1.04 13.32
CA ASP A 92 -0.24 1.40 12.31
C ASP A 92 0.28 0.98 10.92
N LEU A 93 -0.66 0.58 10.06
CA LEU A 93 -0.42 0.29 8.65
C LEU A 93 -0.77 1.52 7.84
N LEU A 94 -0.07 1.72 6.74
CA LEU A 94 -0.38 2.75 5.77
C LEU A 94 -0.60 2.10 4.41
N VAL A 95 -1.60 2.58 3.68
CA VAL A 95 -1.75 2.29 2.25
C VAL A 95 -1.83 3.61 1.50
N PHE A 96 -1.22 3.65 0.33
CA PHE A 96 -0.96 4.90 -0.39
C PHE A 96 -1.38 4.82 -1.85
N SER A 97 -1.83 5.97 -2.35
CA SER A 97 -2.13 6.18 -3.75
C SER A 97 -1.15 7.22 -4.32
N SER A 98 -0.66 6.99 -5.53
CA SER A 98 0.25 7.91 -6.23
C SER A 98 -0.15 7.99 -7.70
N LYS A 99 -1.45 8.10 -7.98
CA LYS A 99 -2.03 8.07 -9.33
C LYS A 99 -1.64 9.27 -10.21
N SER A 100 -0.95 10.26 -9.68
CA SER A 100 -0.22 11.28 -10.43
C SER A 100 1.01 10.70 -11.14
N HIS A 101 1.57 9.60 -10.63
CA HIS A 101 2.71 8.87 -11.21
C HIS A 101 2.24 7.81 -12.21
N LEU A 102 2.93 7.70 -13.34
CA LEU A 102 2.58 6.74 -14.39
C LEU A 102 2.66 5.28 -13.92
N SER A 103 3.68 4.93 -13.13
CA SER A 103 3.86 3.58 -12.58
C SER A 103 2.69 3.13 -11.72
N SER A 104 2.21 3.98 -10.81
CA SER A 104 1.04 3.68 -9.97
C SER A 104 -0.25 3.51 -10.78
N ARG A 105 -0.40 4.22 -11.92
CA ARG A 105 -1.57 4.05 -12.82
C ARG A 105 -1.56 2.74 -13.60
N MET A 106 -0.41 2.08 -13.68
CA MET A 106 -0.26 0.74 -14.28
C MET A 106 -0.53 -0.38 -13.26
N LEU A 107 -0.68 -0.09 -11.97
CA LEU A 107 -1.01 -1.09 -10.96
C LEU A 107 -2.52 -1.09 -10.66
N PRO A 108 -3.13 -2.26 -10.45
CA PRO A 108 -4.53 -2.36 -10.02
C PRO A 108 -4.71 -1.81 -8.59
N GLY A 109 -5.91 -1.32 -8.30
CA GLY A 109 -6.31 -0.71 -7.04
C GLY A 109 -6.16 0.81 -7.00
N TRP A 110 -6.94 1.47 -6.14
CA TRP A 110 -6.76 2.87 -5.80
C TRP A 110 -5.47 3.07 -5.00
N PHE A 111 -5.27 2.27 -3.97
CA PHE A 111 -4.01 2.16 -3.25
C PHE A 111 -3.12 1.11 -3.91
N THR A 112 -1.89 1.49 -4.23
CA THR A 112 -0.92 0.64 -4.95
C THR A 112 0.37 0.41 -4.17
N HIS A 113 0.46 0.98 -2.97
CA HIS A 113 1.62 0.81 -2.10
C HIS A 113 1.16 0.68 -0.64
N SER A 114 2.00 0.08 0.20
CA SER A 114 1.72 -0.06 1.63
C SER A 114 2.99 -0.04 2.48
N ALA A 115 2.85 0.27 3.77
CA ALA A 115 3.97 0.30 4.70
C ALA A 115 3.53 0.06 6.14
N VAL A 116 4.51 -0.21 7.01
CA VAL A 116 4.32 -0.34 8.45
C VAL A 116 4.98 0.83 9.16
N TYR A 117 4.20 1.63 9.89
CA TYR A 117 4.75 2.67 10.76
C TYR A 117 5.25 2.04 12.07
N VAL A 118 6.56 2.02 12.29
CA VAL A 118 7.19 1.46 13.50
C VAL A 118 7.08 2.41 14.68
N GLY A 119 7.21 3.72 14.43
CA GLY A 119 7.13 4.76 15.46
C GLY A 119 8.46 5.39 15.83
N THR A 120 8.39 6.55 16.47
CA THR A 120 9.55 7.30 16.98
C THR A 120 10.11 6.68 18.27
N GLU A 121 11.31 7.10 18.69
CA GLU A 121 11.91 6.65 19.97
C GLU A 121 10.94 6.88 21.15
N SER A 122 10.29 8.05 21.23
CA SER A 122 9.36 8.37 22.32
C SER A 122 8.14 7.46 22.31
N GLN A 123 7.58 7.18 21.14
CA GLN A 123 6.44 6.27 20.99
C GLN A 123 6.82 4.81 21.31
N LEU A 124 7.99 4.36 20.86
CA LEU A 124 8.49 3.01 21.14
C LEU A 124 8.81 2.83 22.62
N ARG A 125 9.33 3.85 23.31
CA ARG A 125 9.53 3.84 24.77
C ARG A 125 8.20 3.76 25.50
N ALA A 126 7.22 4.59 25.12
CA ALA A 126 5.88 4.58 25.70
C ALA A 126 5.16 3.23 25.48
N ALA A 127 5.41 2.55 24.35
CA ALA A 127 4.87 1.24 24.04
C ALA A 127 5.63 0.07 24.71
N GLY A 128 6.73 0.33 25.44
CA GLY A 128 7.58 -0.71 26.02
C GLY A 128 8.33 -1.55 24.97
N LEU A 129 8.51 -1.01 23.77
CA LEU A 129 9.16 -1.67 22.63
C LEU A 129 10.63 -1.27 22.49
N TRP A 130 11.04 -0.12 23.02
CA TRP A 130 12.38 0.45 22.79
C TRP A 130 13.54 -0.49 23.11
N SER A 131 13.44 -1.25 24.20
CA SER A 131 14.48 -2.19 24.63
C SER A 131 14.36 -3.59 24.02
N HIS A 132 13.45 -3.80 23.07
CA HIS A 132 13.28 -5.10 22.43
C HIS A 132 14.53 -5.47 21.61
N PRO A 133 15.05 -6.71 21.68
CA PRO A 133 16.28 -7.09 20.99
C PRO A 133 16.27 -6.83 19.48
N ALA A 134 15.11 -6.97 18.84
CA ALA A 134 14.94 -6.68 17.40
C ALA A 134 14.85 -5.17 17.06
N ILE A 135 14.67 -4.29 18.03
CA ILE A 135 14.60 -2.83 17.82
C ILE A 135 15.95 -2.17 18.13
N VAL A 136 16.71 -2.72 19.07
CA VAL A 136 18.04 -2.21 19.48
C VAL A 136 18.99 -1.94 18.29
N PRO A 137 19.12 -2.83 17.29
CA PRO A 137 19.99 -2.58 16.13
C PRO A 137 19.61 -1.34 15.31
N HIS A 138 18.35 -0.89 15.41
CA HIS A 138 17.81 0.22 14.61
C HIS A 138 17.71 1.54 15.38
N HIS A 139 18.22 1.62 16.62
CA HIS A 139 18.11 2.82 17.46
C HIS A 139 18.65 4.08 16.80
N ASP A 140 19.80 3.99 16.13
CA ASP A 140 20.43 5.15 15.50
C ASP A 140 19.63 5.62 14.28
N ALA A 141 19.09 4.69 13.48
CA ALA A 141 18.18 5.02 12.38
C ALA A 141 16.89 5.68 12.89
N ILE A 142 16.30 5.15 13.98
CA ILE A 142 15.09 5.72 14.60
C ILE A 142 15.35 7.14 15.11
N ARG A 143 16.50 7.38 15.71
CA ARG A 143 16.91 8.73 16.16
C ARG A 143 17.17 9.68 15.01
N ALA A 144 17.64 9.16 13.87
CA ALA A 144 17.79 9.92 12.65
C ALA A 144 16.45 10.18 11.92
N GLY A 145 15.34 9.61 12.40
CA GLY A 145 13.99 9.87 11.91
C GLY A 145 13.32 8.70 11.17
N ALA A 146 14.03 7.59 10.95
CA ALA A 146 13.45 6.41 10.31
C ALA A 146 12.36 5.79 11.20
N ASN A 147 11.17 5.63 10.64
CA ASN A 147 10.00 5.15 11.39
C ASN A 147 8.96 4.44 10.51
N VAL A 148 9.26 4.19 9.23
CA VAL A 148 8.39 3.45 8.30
C VAL A 148 9.19 2.34 7.63
N VAL A 149 8.70 1.10 7.70
CA VAL A 149 9.24 -0.02 6.94
C VAL A 149 8.37 -0.24 5.71
N GLU A 150 8.97 -0.22 4.52
CA GLU A 150 8.29 -0.40 3.25
C GLU A 150 9.15 -1.20 2.27
N GLY A 151 8.53 -2.06 1.47
CA GLY A 151 9.19 -2.69 0.33
C GLY A 151 9.20 -1.71 -0.83
N VAL A 152 10.36 -1.15 -1.16
CA VAL A 152 10.58 -0.31 -2.35
C VAL A 152 11.84 -0.82 -3.02
N ALA A 153 11.89 -0.91 -4.35
CA ALA A 153 13.10 -1.41 -4.98
C ALA A 153 14.30 -0.49 -4.67
N PRO A 154 15.52 -1.03 -4.49
CA PRO A 154 15.89 -2.44 -4.67
C PRO A 154 15.71 -3.34 -3.42
N GLU A 155 15.38 -2.77 -2.26
CA GLU A 155 15.34 -3.49 -0.99
C GLU A 155 14.32 -2.90 -0.01
N VAL A 156 13.86 -3.70 0.96
CA VAL A 156 12.99 -3.21 2.03
C VAL A 156 13.70 -2.10 2.81
N SER A 157 13.16 -0.89 2.70
CA SER A 157 13.73 0.33 3.26
C SER A 157 13.20 0.61 4.67
N PHE A 158 13.99 1.36 5.44
CA PHE A 158 13.56 1.98 6.68
C PHE A 158 13.59 3.51 6.54
N SER A 159 12.46 4.04 6.08
CA SER A 159 12.27 5.43 5.63
C SER A 159 11.68 6.33 6.72
N THR A 160 11.64 7.64 6.45
CA THR A 160 10.91 8.61 7.29
C THR A 160 9.46 8.75 6.79
N LEU A 161 8.50 8.84 7.70
CA LEU A 161 7.07 8.95 7.35
C LEU A 161 6.77 10.18 6.49
N SER A 162 7.39 11.33 6.79
CA SER A 162 7.16 12.57 6.05
C SER A 162 7.65 12.47 4.60
N ASP A 163 8.83 11.87 4.37
CA ASP A 163 9.35 11.67 3.00
C ASP A 163 8.48 10.68 2.22
N VAL A 164 8.03 9.60 2.87
CA VAL A 164 7.13 8.62 2.25
C VAL A 164 5.82 9.29 1.85
N LEU A 165 5.21 10.09 2.74
CA LEU A 165 3.96 10.81 2.44
C LEU A 165 4.14 11.85 1.32
N GLY A 166 5.27 12.55 1.27
CA GLY A 166 5.59 13.51 0.22
C GLY A 166 5.69 12.91 -1.19
N GLN A 167 5.80 11.58 -1.32
CA GLN A 167 5.79 10.87 -2.61
C GLN A 167 4.38 10.46 -3.05
N ARG A 168 3.35 10.73 -2.24
CA ARG A 168 1.99 10.20 -2.46
C ARG A 168 0.98 11.30 -2.73
N ASP A 169 -0.14 10.92 -3.33
CA ASP A 169 -1.29 11.79 -3.54
C ASP A 169 -2.34 11.61 -2.45
N SER A 170 -2.44 10.40 -1.88
CA SER A 170 -3.28 10.14 -0.73
C SER A 170 -2.72 9.02 0.14
N ALA A 171 -3.10 9.03 1.42
CA ALA A 171 -2.65 8.07 2.42
C ALA A 171 -3.79 7.72 3.37
N LEU A 172 -4.02 6.42 3.57
CA LEU A 172 -4.93 5.89 4.57
C LEU A 172 -4.12 5.32 5.74
N LEU A 173 -4.35 5.86 6.94
CA LEU A 173 -3.77 5.37 8.19
C LEU A 173 -4.71 4.36 8.83
N ILE A 174 -4.22 3.15 9.05
CA ILE A 174 -4.99 2.00 9.54
C ILE A 174 -4.37 1.50 10.85
N ARG A 175 -5.21 1.18 11.84
CA ARG A 175 -4.74 0.65 13.13
C ARG A 175 -5.14 -0.81 13.34
N PRO A 176 -4.17 -1.72 13.50
CA PRO A 176 -4.43 -3.08 13.95
C PRO A 176 -5.01 -3.15 15.36
N GLN A 177 -6.06 -3.96 15.52
CA GLN A 177 -6.71 -4.26 16.79
C GLN A 177 -6.14 -5.54 17.40
N ILE A 178 -4.83 -5.53 17.67
CA ILE A 178 -4.07 -6.69 18.15
C ILE A 178 -3.52 -6.47 19.56
N GLY A 179 -3.36 -7.58 20.31
CA GLY A 179 -2.81 -7.56 21.67
C GLY A 179 -1.30 -7.24 21.73
N SER A 180 -0.81 -6.85 22.90
CA SER A 180 0.57 -6.38 23.08
C SER A 180 1.65 -7.40 22.71
N ALA A 181 1.38 -8.71 22.87
CA ALA A 181 2.30 -9.77 22.45
C ALA A 181 2.46 -9.78 20.92
N ASN A 182 1.36 -9.69 20.18
CA ASN A 182 1.37 -9.59 18.72
C ASN A 182 2.02 -8.29 18.25
N LYS A 183 1.82 -7.17 18.97
CA LYS A 183 2.53 -5.91 18.68
C LYS A 183 4.05 -6.06 18.75
N ARG A 184 4.57 -6.65 19.84
CA ARG A 184 6.02 -6.92 19.98
C ARG A 184 6.54 -7.78 18.83
N ALA A 185 5.83 -8.86 18.52
CA ALA A 185 6.21 -9.77 17.46
C ALA A 185 6.17 -9.10 16.07
N ALA A 186 5.17 -8.25 15.81
CA ALA A 186 5.04 -7.53 14.55
C ALA A 186 6.14 -6.48 14.36
N ALA A 187 6.48 -5.72 15.40
CA ALA A 187 7.61 -4.78 15.36
C ALA A 187 8.93 -5.48 15.03
N ALA A 188 9.19 -6.62 15.68
CA ALA A 188 10.39 -7.41 15.44
C ALA A 188 10.44 -7.97 14.02
N ARG A 189 9.32 -8.50 13.51
CA ARG A 189 9.24 -9.03 12.16
C ARG A 189 9.41 -7.94 11.11
N ALA A 190 8.70 -6.82 11.22
CA ALA A 190 8.83 -5.71 10.28
C ALA A 190 10.28 -5.24 10.17
N LEU A 191 10.96 -5.01 11.29
CA LEU A 191 12.36 -4.57 11.28
C LEU A 191 13.34 -5.63 10.78
N SER A 192 13.07 -6.92 10.99
CA SER A 192 13.91 -8.00 10.46
C SER A 192 13.90 -8.11 8.93
N LEU A 193 12.91 -7.50 8.27
CA LEU A 193 12.83 -7.46 6.81
C LEU A 193 13.66 -6.35 6.19
N VAL A 194 14.09 -5.35 6.98
CA VAL A 194 14.88 -4.22 6.46
C VAL A 194 16.19 -4.72 5.83
N GLY A 195 16.48 -4.26 4.61
CA GLY A 195 17.63 -4.67 3.81
C GLY A 195 17.45 -6.00 3.05
N GLN A 196 16.29 -6.64 3.13
CA GLN A 196 15.99 -7.79 2.27
C GLN A 196 15.63 -7.31 0.85
N PRO A 197 15.94 -8.08 -0.21
CA PRO A 197 15.64 -7.68 -1.59
C PRO A 197 14.16 -7.38 -1.84
N PHE A 198 13.87 -6.51 -2.79
CA PHE A 198 12.50 -6.22 -3.23
C PHE A 198 11.97 -7.32 -4.16
N ASP A 199 10.72 -7.75 -3.96
CA ASP A 199 10.08 -8.72 -4.85
C ASP A 199 9.38 -8.01 -6.01
N HIS A 200 9.94 -8.14 -7.22
CA HIS A 200 9.35 -7.59 -8.44
C HIS A 200 8.16 -8.39 -8.98
N ALA A 201 7.97 -9.64 -8.52
CA ALA A 201 6.84 -10.49 -8.88
C ALA A 201 5.64 -10.29 -7.94
N TYR A 202 5.84 -9.71 -6.76
CA TYR A 202 4.81 -9.50 -5.73
C TYR A 202 4.15 -10.83 -5.26
N ASP A 203 4.91 -11.93 -5.26
CA ASP A 203 4.40 -13.28 -4.97
C ASP A 203 4.62 -13.67 -3.50
N LEU A 204 3.53 -13.62 -2.72
CA LEU A 204 3.47 -14.02 -1.30
C LEU A 204 3.83 -15.49 -1.05
N LYS A 205 4.00 -16.33 -2.07
CA LYS A 205 4.50 -17.70 -1.88
C LYS A 205 6.00 -17.76 -1.62
N THR A 206 6.75 -16.71 -1.94
CA THR A 206 8.21 -16.72 -1.77
C THR A 206 8.67 -16.01 -0.50
N CYS A 207 9.93 -16.25 -0.10
CA CYS A 207 10.50 -15.78 1.17
C CYS A 207 11.92 -15.20 1.02
N HIS A 208 12.33 -14.85 -0.20
CA HIS A 208 13.69 -14.42 -0.51
C HIS A 208 13.80 -12.94 -0.88
N ALA A 209 12.67 -12.33 -1.19
CA ALA A 209 12.48 -10.93 -1.49
C ALA A 209 11.08 -10.54 -0.97
N PHE A 210 10.82 -9.26 -0.74
CA PHE A 210 9.54 -8.81 -0.17
C PHE A 210 9.07 -7.50 -0.79
N ALA A 211 7.90 -7.53 -1.44
CA ALA A 211 7.19 -6.33 -1.85
C ALA A 211 6.49 -5.62 -0.68
N CYS A 212 5.96 -4.43 -0.93
CA CYS A 212 5.35 -3.58 0.09
C CYS A 212 4.22 -4.26 0.90
N SER A 213 3.30 -4.98 0.23
CA SER A 213 2.20 -5.68 0.89
C SER A 213 2.64 -6.99 1.56
N GLU A 214 3.72 -7.60 1.08
CA GLU A 214 4.33 -8.75 1.77
C GLU A 214 4.90 -8.34 3.12
N VAL A 215 5.54 -7.16 3.23
CA VAL A 215 5.99 -6.63 4.52
C VAL A 215 4.84 -6.61 5.53
N LEU A 216 3.63 -6.20 5.12
CA LEU A 216 2.44 -6.25 5.98
C LEU A 216 2.08 -7.70 6.37
N ALA A 217 1.93 -8.60 5.39
CA ALA A 217 1.54 -9.98 5.63
C ALA A 217 2.54 -10.72 6.53
N ARG A 218 3.85 -10.50 6.32
CA ARG A 218 4.94 -11.12 7.10
C ARG A 218 5.08 -10.50 8.48
N ALA A 219 4.90 -9.20 8.63
CA ALA A 219 4.96 -8.55 9.94
C ALA A 219 3.77 -8.96 10.83
N PHE A 220 2.58 -9.17 10.24
CA PHE A 220 1.35 -9.40 11.00
C PHE A 220 0.70 -10.76 10.71
N PRO A 221 1.35 -11.91 10.97
CA PRO A 221 0.75 -13.23 10.73
C PRO A 221 -0.46 -13.53 11.65
N CYS A 222 -0.66 -12.70 12.68
CA CYS A 222 -1.86 -12.75 13.52
C CYS A 222 -3.10 -12.13 12.85
N LEU A 223 -2.93 -11.33 11.81
CA LEU A 223 -4.00 -10.79 10.99
C LEU A 223 -4.22 -11.70 9.79
N ASP A 224 -5.49 -11.94 9.48
CA ASP A 224 -5.90 -12.69 8.31
C ASP A 224 -6.21 -11.70 7.19
N PHE A 225 -5.28 -11.57 6.25
CA PHE A 225 -5.43 -10.71 5.09
C PHE A 225 -6.07 -11.47 3.92
N PRO A 226 -6.93 -10.79 3.14
CA PRO A 226 -7.47 -11.34 1.90
C PRO A 226 -6.31 -11.47 0.90
N VAL A 227 -6.09 -12.64 0.30
CA VAL A 227 -5.12 -12.79 -0.80
C VAL A 227 -5.80 -13.37 -2.05
N HIS A 228 -5.31 -12.95 -3.21
CA HIS A 228 -5.86 -13.30 -4.52
C HIS A 228 -4.86 -14.12 -5.32
N GLU A 229 -5.37 -15.01 -6.17
CA GLU A 229 -4.57 -15.57 -7.26
C GLU A 229 -4.74 -14.68 -8.49
N VAL A 230 -3.66 -14.02 -8.89
CA VAL A 230 -3.62 -13.14 -10.07
C VAL A 230 -2.56 -13.70 -10.99
N ARG A 231 -2.97 -14.24 -12.14
CA ARG A 231 -2.07 -14.80 -13.16
C ARG A 231 -1.11 -15.87 -12.60
N GLY A 232 -1.56 -16.64 -11.61
CA GLY A 232 -0.78 -17.69 -10.93
C GLY A 232 0.13 -17.21 -9.79
N LEU A 233 0.13 -15.90 -9.50
CA LEU A 233 0.84 -15.28 -8.38
C LEU A 233 -0.14 -15.07 -7.22
N THR A 234 0.33 -15.31 -5.99
CA THR A 234 -0.48 -15.07 -4.80
C THR A 234 -0.21 -13.66 -4.31
N VAL A 235 -1.19 -12.76 -4.39
CA VAL A 235 -0.99 -11.32 -4.15
C VAL A 235 -1.92 -10.78 -3.06
N LEU A 236 -1.43 -9.81 -2.28
CA LEU A 236 -2.24 -9.00 -1.38
C LEU A 236 -2.32 -7.59 -1.95
N LEU A 237 -3.53 -7.13 -2.30
CA LEU A 237 -3.73 -5.77 -2.78
C LEU A 237 -3.84 -4.80 -1.59
N PRO A 238 -3.22 -3.61 -1.65
CA PRO A 238 -3.39 -2.60 -0.60
C PRO A 238 -4.86 -2.20 -0.38
N ASP A 239 -5.71 -2.25 -1.42
CA ASP A 239 -7.14 -2.01 -1.29
C ASP A 239 -7.88 -3.10 -0.48
N ASP A 240 -7.39 -4.35 -0.46
CA ASP A 240 -7.94 -5.39 0.43
C ASP A 240 -7.71 -5.03 1.91
N VAL A 241 -6.54 -4.46 2.22
CA VAL A 241 -6.21 -3.97 3.56
C VAL A 241 -7.12 -2.79 3.92
N ALA A 242 -7.36 -1.87 2.98
CA ALA A 242 -8.31 -0.76 3.16
C ALA A 242 -9.74 -1.26 3.40
N ALA A 243 -10.23 -2.18 2.57
CA ALA A 243 -11.58 -2.74 2.71
C ALA A 243 -11.76 -3.49 4.03
N LYS A 244 -10.75 -4.24 4.47
CA LYS A 244 -10.72 -4.89 5.79
C LYS A 244 -10.78 -3.86 6.94
N ALA A 245 -10.08 -2.74 6.81
CA ALA A 245 -10.10 -1.65 7.78
C ALA A 245 -11.45 -0.91 7.83
N ILE A 246 -12.09 -0.69 6.68
CA ILE A 246 -13.44 -0.12 6.56
C ILE A 246 -14.46 -1.03 7.24
N ARG A 247 -14.36 -2.36 7.04
CA ARG A 247 -15.26 -3.33 7.69
C ARG A 247 -15.02 -3.50 9.19
N GLY A 248 -13.92 -2.97 9.75
CA GLY A 248 -13.60 -3.12 11.17
C GLY A 248 -13.08 -4.53 11.53
N GLU A 249 -12.57 -5.30 10.57
CA GLU A 249 -12.23 -6.72 10.75
C GLU A 249 -10.82 -6.92 11.34
N GLY A 250 -10.64 -6.55 12.61
CA GLY A 250 -9.32 -6.58 13.27
C GLY A 250 -8.37 -5.46 12.84
N LEU A 251 -8.83 -4.61 11.91
CA LEU A 251 -8.23 -3.36 11.48
C LEU A 251 -9.30 -2.26 11.63
N ARG A 252 -8.88 -1.02 11.88
CA ARG A 252 -9.79 0.13 11.79
C ARG A 252 -9.15 1.30 11.05
N VAL A 253 -9.97 2.08 10.37
CA VAL A 253 -9.55 3.39 9.84
C VAL A 253 -9.19 4.32 11.01
N VAL A 254 -8.07 5.03 10.88
CA VAL A 254 -7.67 6.10 11.81
C VAL A 254 -7.93 7.44 11.16
N ASP A 255 -7.44 7.62 9.94
CA ASP A 255 -7.63 8.83 9.15
C ASP A 255 -7.34 8.53 7.68
N TYR A 256 -7.87 9.36 6.79
CA TYR A 256 -7.58 9.32 5.35
C TYR A 256 -7.37 10.74 4.86
N VAL A 257 -6.23 11.01 4.22
CA VAL A 257 -5.91 12.29 3.59
C VAL A 257 -5.70 12.12 2.10
N GLU A 258 -6.14 13.10 1.32
CA GLU A 258 -5.92 13.16 -0.12
C GLU A 258 -5.62 14.58 -0.58
N ALA A 259 -4.75 14.71 -1.58
CA ALA A 259 -4.51 15.93 -2.34
C ALA A 259 -4.97 15.71 -3.79
N ARG A 260 -5.83 16.61 -4.28
CA ARG A 260 -6.32 16.63 -5.66
C ARG A 260 -6.80 18.04 -6.02
N ASP A 261 -6.79 18.36 -7.31
CA ASP A 261 -7.41 19.58 -7.84
C ASP A 261 -6.94 20.88 -7.13
N GLY A 262 -5.67 20.96 -6.75
CA GLY A 262 -5.10 22.14 -6.10
C GLY A 262 -5.54 22.34 -4.64
N GLN A 263 -6.06 21.31 -3.99
CA GLN A 263 -6.44 21.31 -2.57
C GLN A 263 -6.13 19.97 -1.90
N TRP A 264 -6.22 19.93 -0.58
CA TRP A 264 -6.20 18.69 0.19
C TRP A 264 -7.42 18.59 1.11
N ALA A 265 -7.79 17.36 1.46
CA ALA A 265 -8.89 17.08 2.38
C ALA A 265 -8.57 15.87 3.25
N ALA A 266 -9.29 15.75 4.36
CA ALA A 266 -9.31 14.56 5.20
C ALA A 266 -10.74 13.97 5.26
N PRO A 267 -11.22 13.31 4.19
CA PRO A 267 -12.62 12.93 4.06
C PRO A 267 -13.01 11.68 4.88
N GLY A 268 -12.06 11.10 5.63
CA GLY A 268 -12.32 9.99 6.56
C GLY A 268 -12.77 8.70 5.87
N GLU A 269 -13.52 7.87 6.61
CA GLU A 269 -13.95 6.54 6.16
C GLU A 269 -14.81 6.58 4.89
N THR A 270 -15.77 7.50 4.81
CA THR A 270 -16.61 7.65 3.61
C THR A 270 -15.78 8.03 2.39
N GLY A 271 -14.81 8.93 2.54
CA GLY A 271 -13.93 9.32 1.45
C GLY A 271 -13.10 8.15 0.92
N VAL A 272 -12.56 7.29 1.79
CA VAL A 272 -11.82 6.11 1.32
C VAL A 272 -12.74 5.08 0.65
N MET A 273 -13.97 4.90 1.16
CA MET A 273 -14.97 4.06 0.50
C MET A 273 -15.28 4.56 -0.92
N GLU A 274 -15.47 5.87 -1.10
CA GLU A 274 -15.72 6.49 -2.40
C GLU A 274 -14.58 6.26 -3.38
N ARG A 275 -13.32 6.31 -2.91
CA ARG A 275 -12.14 6.11 -3.76
C ARG A 275 -11.97 4.66 -4.18
N VAL A 276 -12.07 3.74 -3.23
CA VAL A 276 -11.91 2.31 -3.51
C VAL A 276 -13.06 1.83 -4.41
N ALA A 277 -14.32 2.14 -4.08
CA ALA A 277 -15.45 1.83 -4.96
C ALA A 277 -15.35 2.57 -6.31
N GLY A 278 -14.86 3.81 -6.29
CA GLY A 278 -14.61 4.59 -7.49
C GLY A 278 -13.68 3.89 -8.47
N PHE A 279 -12.58 3.33 -7.99
CA PHE A 279 -11.63 2.61 -8.83
C PHE A 279 -12.18 1.26 -9.32
N TRP A 280 -12.73 0.45 -8.41
CA TRP A 280 -13.18 -0.89 -8.74
C TRP A 280 -14.54 -0.92 -9.48
N GLY A 281 -15.30 0.17 -9.50
CA GLY A 281 -16.67 0.19 -10.00
C GLY A 281 -17.67 -0.05 -8.89
N PRO A 282 -18.99 0.03 -9.19
CA PRO A 282 -20.02 -0.22 -8.18
C PRO A 282 -19.73 -1.56 -7.51
N SER A 283 -19.58 -1.58 -6.17
CA SER A 283 -19.28 -2.82 -5.43
C SER A 283 -20.27 -3.90 -5.89
N PRO A 284 -19.80 -5.05 -6.40
CA PRO A 284 -20.71 -6.11 -6.80
C PRO A 284 -21.59 -6.47 -5.61
N LEU A 285 -22.91 -6.39 -5.80
CA LEU A 285 -23.86 -7.08 -4.95
C LEU A 285 -23.79 -8.57 -5.35
N GLY A 286 -22.78 -9.28 -4.87
CA GLY A 286 -22.55 -10.67 -5.24
C GLY A 286 -21.29 -11.27 -4.63
N PRO A 287 -21.10 -12.60 -4.73
CA PRO A 287 -19.90 -13.25 -4.22
C PRO A 287 -18.69 -12.75 -5.01
N ILE A 288 -17.77 -12.10 -4.31
CA ILE A 288 -16.43 -11.77 -4.81
C ILE A 288 -15.74 -13.08 -5.21
N ALA A 289 -14.85 -13.04 -6.21
CA ALA A 289 -13.94 -14.14 -6.51
C ALA A 289 -13.34 -14.73 -5.22
N PRO A 290 -13.06 -16.05 -5.15
CA PRO A 290 -12.58 -16.65 -3.92
C PRO A 290 -11.26 -16.00 -3.50
N VAL A 291 -11.34 -15.20 -2.46
CA VAL A 291 -10.20 -14.71 -1.72
C VAL A 291 -9.74 -15.83 -0.79
N SER A 292 -8.48 -16.22 -0.88
CA SER A 292 -7.86 -17.15 0.07
C SER A 292 -7.30 -16.40 1.29
N SER A 293 -6.79 -17.15 2.27
CA SER A 293 -6.31 -16.58 3.54
C SER A 293 -4.79 -16.40 3.52
N SER A 294 -4.31 -15.25 4.01
CA SER A 294 -2.87 -15.06 4.24
C SER A 294 -2.29 -16.01 5.31
N ARG A 295 -3.14 -16.72 6.07
CA ARG A 295 -2.71 -17.74 7.06
C ARG A 295 -2.23 -19.02 6.41
N ASP A 296 -2.62 -19.25 5.15
CA ASP A 296 -2.21 -20.44 4.38
C ASP A 296 -0.87 -20.22 3.67
N LEU A 297 -0.29 -19.02 3.78
CA LEU A 297 1.01 -18.70 3.21
C LEU A 297 2.13 -19.49 3.87
N PRO A 298 3.18 -19.87 3.11
CA PRO A 298 4.35 -20.51 3.69
C PRO A 298 5.00 -19.59 4.73
N GLY A 299 5.47 -20.18 5.83
CA GLY A 299 6.20 -19.45 6.86
C GLY A 299 7.59 -19.03 6.35
N CYS A 300 7.88 -17.73 6.38
CA CYS A 300 9.22 -17.23 6.09
C CYS A 300 10.03 -17.12 7.38
N ASN A 301 11.19 -17.77 7.41
CA ASN A 301 12.20 -17.50 8.42
C ASN A 301 13.09 -16.38 7.89
N ALA A 302 12.99 -15.18 8.46
CA ALA A 302 14.03 -14.17 8.26
C ALA A 302 15.34 -14.75 8.78
N LYS A 303 16.37 -14.80 7.93
CA LYS A 303 17.72 -15.22 8.32
C LYS A 303 18.42 -14.12 9.11
#